data_AF-A0A9D1SU72-F1
#
_entry.id   AF-A0A9D1SU72-F1
#
_cell.length_a   1.000
_cell.length_b   1.000
_cell.length_c   1.000
_cell.angle_alpha   90.00
_cell.angle_beta   90.00
_cell.angle_gamma   90.00
#
_symmetry.space_group_name_H-M   'P 1'
#
loop_
_entity.id
_entity.type
_entity.pdbx_description
1 polymer ?
#
loop_
_entity_poly.entity_id
_entity_poly.type
_entity_poly.pdbx_seq_one_letter_code
_entity_poly.pdbx_strand_id
1 'polypeptide(L)'
;MKALRRLSPDAARRCPHCFSPLPPRARRCPACGRAPLPAEDGGALLPPGRLLRGRYLPGMALPAGADGDAYACAGFDAAAGARVRLAARALPDAARQACLQRAASLRALSACSAIVVPFDAFEADGLFVSVTAPPLYALPDGPRPDGAALLLALRRVCDALLVLHSLGDAAAHGAVSAGAVWYFSPGDADAAALPCLYVPPVPPACGAADDLCAFGAALLPLLPPDAPHALCAILTRMRAGGYASALEIRHELNCL
;
A
#
# COMPACT_ATOMS: atom_id res chain seq x y z
N MET A 1 32.90 -5.27 -15.01
CA MET A 1 32.31 -4.23 -14.13
C MET A 1 31.79 -3.10 -15.01
N LYS A 2 30.47 -3.03 -15.27
CA LYS A 2 29.89 -1.95 -16.09
C LYS A 2 29.92 -0.66 -15.27
N ALA A 3 30.61 0.36 -15.82
CA ALA A 3 30.76 1.66 -15.21
C ALA A 3 29.39 2.30 -14.90
N LEU A 4 29.21 2.67 -13.64
CA LEU A 4 28.07 3.41 -13.11
C LEU A 4 28.00 4.76 -13.83
N ARG A 5 26.94 4.99 -14.61
CA ARG A 5 26.62 6.35 -15.08
C ARG A 5 26.23 7.17 -13.84
N ARG A 6 27.15 8.03 -13.39
CA ARG A 6 26.79 9.21 -12.60
C ARG A 6 25.76 9.98 -13.43
N LEU A 7 24.64 10.37 -12.82
CA LEU A 7 23.66 11.23 -13.47
C LEU A 7 24.38 12.46 -14.04
N SER A 8 24.10 12.78 -15.30
CA SER A 8 24.55 14.03 -15.94
C SER A 8 24.24 15.21 -15.02
N PRO A 9 25.13 16.21 -14.89
CA PRO A 9 24.86 17.41 -14.10
C PRO A 9 23.60 18.18 -14.53
N ASP A 10 23.06 17.90 -15.72
CA ASP A 10 21.83 18.47 -16.28
C ASP A 10 20.56 17.63 -16.07
N ALA A 11 20.65 16.44 -15.46
CA ALA A 11 19.44 15.73 -15.05
C ALA A 11 18.78 16.52 -13.91
N ALA A 12 17.66 17.19 -14.19
CA ALA A 12 16.89 17.95 -13.22
C ALA A 12 16.76 17.17 -11.90
N ARG A 13 17.50 17.61 -10.87
CA ARG A 13 17.38 17.03 -9.53
C ARG A 13 15.96 17.27 -9.06
N ARG A 14 15.28 16.28 -8.51
CA ARG A 14 13.95 16.45 -7.92
C ARG A 14 14.07 16.51 -6.40
N CYS A 15 13.20 17.29 -5.77
CA CYS A 15 13.16 17.37 -4.31
C CYS A 15 12.79 16.01 -3.71
N PRO A 16 13.55 15.45 -2.76
CA PRO A 16 13.21 14.16 -2.15
C PRO A 16 11.94 14.18 -1.29
N HIS A 17 11.40 15.37 -0.99
CA HIS A 17 10.16 15.55 -0.23
C HIS A 17 8.91 15.66 -1.12
N CYS A 18 8.94 16.55 -2.13
CA CYS A 18 7.76 16.85 -2.97
C CYS A 18 7.96 16.51 -4.46
N PHE A 19 9.14 16.05 -4.84
CA PHE A 19 9.54 15.72 -6.22
C PHE A 19 9.42 16.85 -7.23
N SER A 20 9.20 18.10 -6.81
CA SER A 20 9.31 19.26 -7.69
C SER A 20 10.74 19.40 -8.24
N PRO A 21 10.92 19.87 -9.48
CA PRO A 21 12.25 20.18 -10.01
C PRO A 21 13.01 21.13 -9.06
N LEU A 22 14.26 20.77 -8.77
CA LEU A 22 15.17 21.58 -7.98
C LEU A 22 16.16 22.28 -8.91
N PRO A 23 16.27 23.62 -8.81
CA PRO A 23 17.34 24.35 -9.47
C PRO A 23 18.72 23.84 -9.03
N PRO A 24 19.75 23.95 -9.89
CA PRO A 24 21.12 23.67 -9.49
C PRO A 24 21.50 24.45 -8.22
N ARG A 25 22.15 23.77 -7.26
CA ARG A 25 22.64 24.36 -5.99
C ARG A 25 21.56 24.96 -5.07
N ALA A 26 20.27 24.63 -5.27
CA ALA A 26 19.21 25.07 -4.37
C ALA A 26 19.44 24.58 -2.94
N ARG A 27 19.60 25.50 -1.98
CA ARG A 27 19.72 25.17 -0.53
C ARG A 27 18.37 24.76 0.08
N ARG A 28 17.27 25.21 -0.51
CA ARG A 28 15.89 24.88 -0.15
C ARG A 28 15.06 24.68 -1.41
N CYS A 29 14.09 23.77 -1.35
CA CYS A 29 13.13 23.58 -2.42
C CYS A 29 12.21 24.81 -2.53
N PRO A 30 12.06 25.44 -3.70
CA PRO A 30 11.16 26.57 -3.86
C PRO A 30 9.67 26.19 -3.71
N ALA A 31 9.32 24.92 -3.94
CA ALA A 31 7.94 24.46 -3.87
C ALA A 31 7.49 24.10 -2.43
N CYS A 32 8.36 23.49 -1.62
CA CYS A 32 7.98 23.02 -0.28
C CYS A 32 8.81 23.65 0.86
N GLY A 33 9.77 24.52 0.55
CA GLY A 33 10.62 25.21 1.54
C GLY A 33 11.64 24.34 2.26
N ARG A 34 11.60 23.01 2.09
CA ARG A 34 12.49 22.06 2.77
C ARG A 34 13.88 22.03 2.13
N ALA A 35 14.92 21.89 2.95
CA ALA A 35 16.26 21.64 2.46
C ALA A 35 16.33 20.26 1.79
N PRO A 36 17.00 20.10 0.64
CA PRO A 36 17.25 18.76 0.09
C PRO A 36 18.06 17.94 1.11
N LEU A 37 17.64 16.70 1.36
CA LEU A 37 18.41 15.77 2.20
C LEU A 37 19.85 15.64 1.67
N PRO A 38 20.85 15.47 2.56
CA PRO A 38 22.15 14.97 2.15
C PRO A 38 21.98 13.63 1.42
N ALA A 39 22.75 13.41 0.36
CA ALA A 39 22.70 12.16 -0.42
C ALA A 39 23.14 10.90 0.39
N GLU A 40 23.63 11.10 1.62
CA GLU A 40 24.40 10.14 2.41
C GLU A 40 23.89 10.05 3.87
N ASP A 41 22.61 10.36 4.14
CA ASP A 41 22.03 10.01 5.44
C ASP A 41 21.89 8.48 5.49
N GLY A 42 22.94 7.80 5.96
CA GLY A 42 23.19 6.35 5.91
C GLY A 42 22.20 5.44 6.64
N GLY A 43 21.00 5.92 6.96
CA GLY A 43 19.91 5.15 7.55
C GLY A 43 18.82 4.71 6.57
N ALA A 44 18.78 5.24 5.34
CA ALA A 44 17.75 4.88 4.37
C ALA A 44 18.11 3.59 3.60
N LEU A 45 17.24 2.56 3.67
CA LEU A 45 17.41 1.30 2.93
C LEU A 45 17.46 1.52 1.40
N LEU A 46 16.74 2.54 0.92
CA LEU A 46 16.80 3.00 -0.47
C LEU A 46 17.39 4.43 -0.50
N PRO A 47 18.57 4.64 -1.11
CA PRO A 47 19.23 5.94 -1.10
C PRO A 47 18.44 6.98 -1.91
N PRO A 48 18.03 8.11 -1.29
CA PRO A 48 17.31 9.17 -1.99
C PRO A 48 18.09 9.71 -3.20
N GLY A 49 17.38 9.98 -4.30
CA GLY A 49 17.97 10.58 -5.49
C GLY A 49 18.76 9.63 -6.41
N ARG A 50 18.95 8.35 -6.05
CA ARG A 50 19.46 7.32 -6.97
C ARG A 50 18.31 6.77 -7.81
N LEU A 51 18.47 6.75 -9.12
CA LEU A 51 17.45 6.23 -10.02
C LEU A 51 17.45 4.70 -10.03
N LEU A 52 16.45 4.10 -9.39
CA LEU A 52 16.23 2.65 -9.40
C LEU A 52 15.67 2.24 -10.76
N ARG A 53 16.25 1.19 -11.36
CA ARG A 53 15.84 0.66 -12.67
C ARG A 53 15.81 1.69 -13.82
N GLY A 54 16.50 2.82 -13.67
CA GLY A 54 16.42 3.91 -14.65
C GLY A 54 15.06 4.63 -14.69
N ARG A 55 14.18 4.42 -13.69
CA ARG A 55 12.79 4.92 -13.69
C ARG A 55 12.35 5.54 -12.36
N TYR A 56 12.63 4.89 -11.23
CA TYR A 56 12.07 5.30 -9.94
C TYR A 56 13.09 6.08 -9.12
N LEU A 57 12.72 7.27 -8.66
CA LEU A 57 13.51 8.09 -7.75
C LEU A 57 12.98 7.94 -6.32
N PRO A 58 13.71 7.28 -5.40
CA PRO A 58 13.37 7.25 -3.99
C PRO A 58 13.49 8.64 -3.37
N GLY A 59 12.56 8.95 -2.49
CA GLY A 59 12.55 10.13 -1.65
C GLY A 59 12.57 9.74 -0.18
N MET A 60 11.82 10.50 0.62
CA MET A 60 11.80 10.33 2.08
C MET A 60 11.14 9.04 2.54
N ALA A 61 11.67 8.48 3.62
CA ALA A 61 11.02 7.41 4.37
C ALA A 61 9.58 7.81 4.71
N LEU A 62 8.67 6.87 4.54
CA LEU A 62 7.29 6.96 5.02
C LEU A 62 7.20 6.25 6.36
N PRO A 63 6.18 6.56 7.19
CA PRO A 63 5.87 5.74 8.36
C PRO A 63 5.76 4.27 7.98
N ALA A 64 6.09 3.38 8.93
CA ALA A 64 5.82 1.96 8.79
C ALA A 64 4.33 1.77 8.47
N GLY A 65 4.02 0.92 7.49
CA GLY A 65 2.66 0.75 6.97
C GLY A 65 2.26 -0.72 6.88
N ALA A 66 1.23 -1.00 6.07
CA ALA A 66 0.60 -2.32 5.88
C ALA A 66 1.53 -3.49 5.52
N ASP A 67 2.73 -3.19 5.01
CA ASP A 67 3.66 -4.18 4.47
C ASP A 67 4.47 -4.93 5.54
N GLY A 68 4.14 -4.76 6.83
CA GLY A 68 4.88 -5.31 7.96
C GLY A 68 6.28 -4.68 8.06
N ASP A 69 7.31 -5.52 8.06
CA ASP A 69 8.71 -5.12 8.25
C ASP A 69 9.35 -4.43 7.03
N ALA A 70 8.58 -4.14 5.98
CA ALA A 70 9.11 -3.46 4.80
C ALA A 70 9.45 -1.99 5.10
N TYR A 71 10.61 -1.56 4.63
CA TYR A 71 10.97 -0.14 4.58
C TYR A 71 10.18 0.54 3.46
N ALA A 72 9.30 1.49 3.82
CA ALA A 72 8.53 2.27 2.87
C ALA A 72 9.12 3.66 2.67
N CYS A 73 9.16 4.14 1.43
CA CYS A 73 9.50 5.52 1.11
C CYS A 73 8.62 6.09 -0.01
N ALA A 74 8.53 7.42 -0.03
CA ALA A 74 7.94 8.12 -1.15
C ALA A 74 8.85 7.94 -2.38
N GLY A 75 8.27 7.94 -3.57
CA GLY A 75 9.03 7.87 -4.81
C GLY A 75 8.42 8.71 -5.92
N PHE A 76 9.17 8.83 -7.02
CA PHE A 76 8.71 9.42 -8.26
C PHE A 76 9.01 8.49 -9.44
N ASP A 77 7.97 8.19 -10.22
CA ASP A 77 8.10 7.48 -11.48
C ASP A 77 8.41 8.48 -12.58
N ALA A 78 9.66 8.50 -13.04
CA ALA A 78 10.12 9.43 -14.07
C ALA A 78 9.50 9.16 -15.45
N ALA A 79 9.02 7.93 -15.71
CA ALA A 79 8.38 7.59 -16.97
C ALA A 79 6.90 8.03 -16.98
N ALA A 80 6.20 7.86 -15.86
CA ALA A 80 4.79 8.26 -15.72
C ALA A 80 4.61 9.72 -15.28
N GLY A 81 5.66 10.37 -14.78
CA GLY A 81 5.57 11.72 -14.22
C GLY A 81 4.79 11.81 -12.90
N ALA A 82 4.67 10.70 -12.17
CA ALA A 82 3.76 10.56 -11.04
C ALA A 82 4.48 10.23 -9.73
N ARG A 83 3.85 10.60 -8.60
CA ARG A 83 4.29 10.16 -7.26
C ARG A 83 3.93 8.70 -7.08
N VAL A 84 4.82 7.96 -6.44
CA VAL A 84 4.66 6.54 -6.12
C VAL A 84 5.02 6.27 -4.67
N ARG A 85 4.64 5.11 -4.16
CA ARG A 85 5.16 4.53 -2.92
C ARG A 85 6.05 3.35 -3.28
N LEU A 86 7.26 3.32 -2.71
CA LEU A 86 8.21 2.23 -2.84
C LEU A 86 8.26 1.50 -1.49
N ALA A 87 8.05 0.18 -1.50
CA ALA A 87 8.26 -0.66 -0.33
C ALA A 87 9.37 -1.68 -0.62
N ALA A 88 10.45 -1.59 0.16
CA ALA A 88 11.64 -2.42 0.05
C ALA A 88 11.74 -3.38 1.23
N ARG A 89 12.08 -4.64 0.96
CA ARG A 89 12.26 -5.68 1.98
C ARG A 89 13.42 -6.59 1.63
N ALA A 90 14.17 -6.99 2.65
CA ALA A 90 15.11 -8.08 2.52
C ALA A 90 14.33 -9.40 2.49
N LEU A 91 14.62 -10.25 1.51
CA LEU A 91 13.98 -11.56 1.37
C LEU A 91 15.05 -12.63 1.12
N PRO A 92 14.86 -13.86 1.65
CA PRO A 92 15.60 -15.03 1.20
C PRO A 92 15.39 -15.26 -0.31
N ASP A 93 16.40 -15.75 -1.02
CA ASP A 93 16.36 -15.92 -2.48
C ASP A 93 15.14 -16.73 -2.95
N ALA A 94 14.80 -17.80 -2.24
CA ALA A 94 13.63 -18.64 -2.54
C ALA A 94 12.29 -17.87 -2.48
N ALA A 95 12.17 -16.88 -1.59
CA ALA A 95 10.96 -16.06 -1.44
C ALA A 95 10.86 -14.95 -2.50
N ARG A 96 11.99 -14.51 -3.06
CA ARG A 96 12.01 -13.39 -4.03
C ARG A 96 11.26 -13.72 -5.30
N GLN A 97 11.53 -14.89 -5.88
CA GLN A 97 10.88 -15.30 -7.11
C GLN A 97 9.37 -15.47 -6.92
N ALA A 98 8.95 -16.03 -5.79
CA ALA A 98 7.53 -16.15 -5.45
C ALA A 98 6.85 -14.79 -5.30
N CYS A 99 7.53 -13.81 -4.69
CA CYS A 99 7.01 -12.44 -4.57
C CYS A 99 6.90 -11.73 -5.94
N LEU A 100 7.88 -11.91 -6.82
CA LEU A 100 7.83 -11.36 -8.18
C LEU A 100 6.70 -11.99 -8.99
N GLN A 101 6.52 -13.31 -8.90
CA GLN A 101 5.42 -14.02 -9.57
C GLN A 101 4.06 -13.57 -9.05
N ARG A 102 3.90 -13.43 -7.73
CA ARG A 102 2.65 -12.91 -7.13
C ARG A 102 2.39 -11.46 -7.52
N ALA A 103 3.40 -10.60 -7.50
CA ALA A 103 3.24 -9.23 -7.97
C ALA A 103 2.76 -9.19 -9.43
N ALA A 104 3.30 -10.07 -10.29
CA ALA A 104 2.87 -10.17 -11.68
C ALA A 104 1.43 -10.68 -11.82
N SER A 105 1.01 -11.68 -11.05
CA SER A 105 -0.36 -12.22 -11.12
C SER A 105 -1.39 -11.21 -10.60
N LEU A 106 -1.08 -10.50 -9.51
CA LEU A 106 -1.96 -9.50 -8.92
C LEU A 106 -2.20 -8.28 -9.83
N ARG A 107 -1.29 -7.94 -10.76
CA ARG A 107 -1.45 -6.80 -11.68
C ARG A 107 -2.73 -6.87 -12.50
N ALA A 108 -3.26 -8.06 -12.78
CA ALA A 108 -4.54 -8.23 -13.46
C ALA A 108 -5.72 -7.58 -12.69
N LEU A 109 -5.57 -7.37 -11.38
CA LEU A 109 -6.58 -6.76 -10.50
C LEU A 109 -6.49 -5.24 -10.43
N SER A 110 -5.56 -4.62 -11.16
CA SER A 110 -5.36 -3.15 -11.14
C SER A 110 -6.59 -2.34 -11.59
N ALA A 111 -7.52 -2.96 -12.32
CA ALA A 111 -8.79 -2.33 -12.71
C ALA A 111 -9.89 -2.43 -11.62
N CYS A 112 -9.69 -3.25 -10.58
CA CYS A 112 -10.66 -3.39 -9.51
C CYS A 112 -10.55 -2.17 -8.58
N SER A 113 -11.60 -1.35 -8.52
CA SER A 113 -11.58 -0.14 -7.70
C SER A 113 -11.42 -0.42 -6.20
N ALA A 114 -11.78 -1.62 -5.73
CA ALA A 114 -11.69 -2.01 -4.32
C ALA A 114 -10.30 -2.54 -3.94
N ILE A 115 -9.42 -2.80 -4.89
CA ILE A 115 -8.12 -3.44 -4.67
C ILE A 115 -7.00 -2.49 -5.10
N VAL A 116 -5.95 -2.42 -4.29
CA VAL A 116 -4.68 -1.81 -4.66
C VAL A 116 -3.62 -2.90 -4.66
N VAL A 117 -2.89 -3.00 -5.76
CA VAL A 117 -1.80 -3.97 -5.94
C VAL A 117 -0.55 -3.26 -6.44
N PRO A 118 0.65 -3.82 -6.24
CA PRO A 118 1.85 -3.29 -6.85
C PRO A 118 1.76 -3.34 -8.38
N PHE A 119 1.84 -2.19 -9.03
CA PHE A 119 1.90 -2.13 -10.49
C PHE A 119 3.31 -2.40 -11.03
N ASP A 120 4.34 -2.27 -10.18
CA ASP A 120 5.68 -2.75 -10.50
C ASP A 120 6.34 -3.45 -9.29
N ALA A 121 7.25 -4.38 -9.58
CA ALA A 121 8.06 -5.07 -8.58
C ALA A 121 9.38 -5.55 -9.20
N PHE A 122 10.49 -5.40 -8.49
CA PHE A 122 11.82 -5.72 -8.99
C PHE A 122 12.83 -5.86 -7.85
N GLU A 123 14.01 -6.39 -8.16
CA GLU A 123 15.16 -6.34 -7.25
C GLU A 123 16.01 -5.08 -7.45
N ALA A 124 16.45 -4.48 -6.35
CA ALA A 124 17.46 -3.44 -6.33
C ALA A 124 18.37 -3.61 -5.11
N ASP A 125 19.69 -3.71 -5.34
CA ASP A 125 20.70 -3.83 -4.30
C ASP A 125 20.42 -4.94 -3.26
N GLY A 126 19.91 -6.10 -3.72
CA GLY A 126 19.58 -7.25 -2.86
C GLY A 126 18.23 -7.14 -2.13
N LEU A 127 17.47 -6.07 -2.37
CA LEU A 127 16.14 -5.86 -1.81
C LEU A 127 15.07 -6.16 -2.86
N PHE A 128 13.98 -6.79 -2.43
CA PHE A 128 12.74 -6.81 -3.22
C PHE A 128 12.02 -5.48 -3.02
N VAL A 129 11.74 -4.80 -4.12
CA VAL A 129 11.05 -3.51 -4.15
C VAL A 129 9.72 -3.68 -4.87
N SER A 130 8.65 -3.18 -4.25
CA SER A 130 7.32 -3.09 -4.85
C SER A 130 6.87 -1.64 -4.97
N VAL A 131 6.14 -1.33 -6.03
CA VAL A 131 5.74 0.03 -6.38
C VAL A 131 4.22 0.11 -6.46
N THR A 132 3.65 1.05 -5.71
CA THR A 132 2.20 1.30 -5.62
C THR A 132 1.89 2.78 -5.78
N ALA A 133 0.61 3.10 -6.02
CA ALA A 133 0.15 4.46 -5.86
C ALA A 133 0.24 4.84 -4.38
N PRO A 134 0.64 6.08 -4.04
CA PRO A 134 0.73 6.49 -2.66
C PRO A 134 -0.69 6.70 -2.10
N PRO A 135 -1.07 6.04 -0.98
CA PRO A 135 -2.34 6.32 -0.33
C PRO A 135 -2.30 7.72 0.34
N LEU A 136 -3.48 8.27 0.62
CA LEU A 136 -3.60 9.43 1.51
C LEU A 136 -3.19 9.06 2.93
N TYR A 137 -3.71 7.92 3.40
CA TYR A 137 -3.40 7.29 4.68
C TYR A 137 -3.88 5.83 4.67
N ALA A 138 -3.36 5.02 5.59
CA ALA A 138 -3.97 3.75 5.96
C ALA A 138 -4.97 3.98 7.09
N LEU A 139 -5.99 3.12 7.20
CA LEU A 139 -7.07 3.25 8.20
C LEU A 139 -6.60 3.54 9.64
N PRO A 140 -5.60 2.86 10.22
CA PRO A 140 -5.16 3.14 11.59
C PRO A 140 -4.40 4.48 11.73
N ASP A 141 -3.82 4.99 10.64
CA ASP A 141 -3.04 6.23 10.62
C ASP A 141 -3.87 7.46 10.22
N GLY A 142 -5.12 7.24 9.81
CA GLY A 142 -6.05 8.26 9.38
C GLY A 142 -6.85 8.89 10.52
N PRO A 143 -7.84 9.73 10.18
CA PRO A 143 -8.87 10.15 11.13
C PRO A 143 -9.55 8.92 11.74
N ARG A 144 -9.84 8.96 13.04
CA ARG A 144 -10.60 7.89 13.69
C ARG A 144 -11.94 7.72 12.97
N PRO A 145 -12.27 6.53 12.43
CA PRO A 145 -13.48 6.34 11.66
C PRO A 145 -14.70 6.40 12.59
N ASP A 146 -15.76 7.08 12.13
CA ASP A 146 -17.09 6.88 12.69
C ASP A 146 -17.69 5.54 12.22
N GLY A 147 -18.87 5.20 12.72
CA GLY A 147 -19.53 3.94 12.37
C GLY A 147 -19.81 3.79 10.87
N ALA A 148 -20.14 4.88 10.18
CA ALA A 148 -20.46 4.86 8.75
C ALA A 148 -19.19 4.67 7.90
N ALA A 149 -18.09 5.32 8.25
CA ALA A 149 -16.80 5.18 7.59
C ALA A 149 -16.24 3.76 7.77
N LEU A 150 -16.35 3.17 8.96
CA LEU A 150 -15.91 1.79 9.20
C LEU A 150 -16.80 0.77 8.49
N LEU A 151 -18.12 1.02 8.43
CA LEU A 151 -19.05 0.21 7.64
C LEU A 151 -18.71 0.24 6.15
N LEU A 152 -18.40 1.42 5.60
CA LEU A 152 -17.95 1.57 4.21
C LEU A 152 -16.62 0.84 3.98
N ALA A 153 -15.66 0.98 4.90
CA ALA A 153 -14.39 0.25 4.82
C ALA A 153 -14.61 -1.26 4.78
N LEU A 154 -15.46 -1.80 5.67
CA LEU A 154 -15.79 -3.22 5.69
C LEU A 154 -16.47 -3.67 4.39
N ARG A 155 -17.44 -2.89 3.88
CA ARG A 155 -18.07 -3.14 2.57
C ARG A 155 -17.03 -3.25 1.45
N ARG A 156 -16.06 -2.33 1.40
CA ARG A 156 -14.99 -2.31 0.38
C ARG A 156 -14.01 -3.46 0.56
N VAL A 157 -13.69 -3.84 1.79
CA VAL A 157 -12.91 -5.05 2.08
C VAL A 157 -13.63 -6.29 1.58
N CYS A 158 -14.93 -6.44 1.85
CA CYS A 158 -15.71 -7.57 1.32
C CYS A 158 -15.73 -7.60 -0.21
N ASP A 159 -15.89 -6.46 -0.88
CA ASP A 159 -15.85 -6.38 -2.35
C ASP A 159 -14.49 -6.84 -2.91
N ALA A 160 -13.38 -6.45 -2.26
CA ALA A 160 -12.05 -6.90 -2.60
C ALA A 160 -11.84 -8.41 -2.35
N LEU A 161 -12.29 -8.91 -1.20
CA LEU A 161 -12.15 -10.32 -0.83
C LEU A 161 -12.97 -11.23 -1.76
N LEU A 162 -14.17 -10.80 -2.19
CA LEU A 162 -14.95 -11.53 -3.20
C LEU A 162 -14.15 -11.74 -4.49
N VAL A 163 -13.46 -10.71 -4.97
CA VAL A 163 -12.61 -10.81 -6.16
C VAL A 163 -11.42 -11.73 -5.90
N LEU A 164 -10.69 -11.54 -4.80
CA LEU A 164 -9.51 -12.33 -4.47
C LEU A 164 -9.85 -13.82 -4.30
N HIS A 165 -10.89 -14.12 -3.53
CA HIS A 165 -11.28 -15.50 -3.21
C HIS A 165 -11.87 -16.22 -4.43
N SER A 166 -12.41 -15.50 -5.43
CA SER A 166 -12.81 -16.09 -6.71
C SER A 166 -11.64 -16.66 -7.52
N LEU A 167 -10.41 -16.24 -7.21
CA LEU A 167 -9.18 -16.68 -7.88
C LEU A 167 -8.49 -17.83 -7.11
N GLY A 168 -9.06 -18.27 -5.99
CA GLY A 168 -8.55 -19.34 -5.13
C GLY A 168 -7.52 -18.87 -4.08
N ASP A 169 -7.08 -19.80 -3.22
CA ASP A 169 -6.24 -19.48 -2.04
C ASP A 169 -4.88 -18.86 -2.40
N ALA A 170 -4.34 -19.12 -3.59
CA ALA A 170 -3.11 -18.48 -4.05
C ALA A 170 -3.26 -16.95 -4.19
N ALA A 171 -4.49 -16.45 -4.32
CA ALA A 171 -4.84 -15.05 -4.37
C ALA A 171 -5.40 -14.51 -3.03
N ALA A 172 -5.51 -15.34 -1.99
CA ALA A 172 -5.87 -14.87 -0.65
C ALA A 172 -4.97 -13.70 -0.22
N HIS A 173 -5.49 -12.84 0.64
CA HIS A 173 -4.76 -11.67 1.11
C HIS A 173 -3.54 -12.10 1.94
N GLY A 174 -3.75 -12.98 2.94
CA GLY A 174 -2.71 -13.73 3.63
C GLY A 174 -1.75 -12.93 4.53
N ALA A 175 -1.89 -11.61 4.58
CA ALA A 175 -1.14 -10.70 5.45
C ALA A 175 -2.08 -9.62 6.04
N VAL A 176 -3.21 -10.07 6.58
CA VAL A 176 -4.32 -9.19 6.98
C VAL A 176 -3.95 -8.27 8.14
N SER A 177 -4.27 -6.99 7.99
CA SER A 177 -4.21 -5.99 9.06
C SER A 177 -5.16 -4.83 8.75
N ALA A 178 -5.51 -4.04 9.76
CA ALA A 178 -6.22 -2.78 9.51
C ALA A 178 -5.40 -1.80 8.66
N GLY A 179 -4.07 -1.87 8.77
CA GLY A 179 -3.15 -1.09 7.94
C GLY A 179 -3.26 -1.39 6.44
N ALA A 180 -3.79 -2.55 6.05
CA ALA A 180 -4.02 -2.90 4.64
C ALA A 180 -5.20 -2.15 4.01
N VAL A 181 -6.05 -1.49 4.80
CA VAL A 181 -7.14 -0.66 4.28
C VAL A 181 -6.61 0.74 3.99
N TRP A 182 -6.42 1.07 2.72
CA TRP A 182 -5.83 2.32 2.26
C TRP A 182 -6.88 3.25 1.69
N TYR A 183 -6.74 4.55 1.96
CA TYR A 183 -7.65 5.58 1.46
C TYR A 183 -7.03 6.36 0.31
N PHE A 184 -7.80 6.54 -0.76
CA PHE A 184 -7.40 7.29 -1.94
C PHE A 184 -8.37 8.44 -2.22
N SER A 185 -7.84 9.54 -2.74
CA SER A 185 -8.69 10.61 -3.26
C SER A 185 -9.34 10.12 -4.57
N PRO A 186 -10.65 10.32 -4.75
CA PRO A 186 -11.34 10.05 -6.02
C PRO A 186 -10.99 11.05 -7.14
N GLY A 187 -10.14 12.05 -6.87
CA GLY A 187 -9.70 13.05 -7.86
C GLY A 187 -10.57 14.31 -7.93
N ASP A 188 -11.78 14.25 -7.38
CA ASP A 188 -12.61 15.43 -7.08
C ASP A 188 -12.26 15.94 -5.67
N ALA A 189 -12.04 17.24 -5.54
CA ALA A 189 -11.63 17.89 -4.30
C ALA A 189 -12.69 17.76 -3.19
N ASP A 190 -13.96 17.67 -3.57
CA ASP A 190 -15.08 17.63 -2.63
C ASP A 190 -15.54 16.20 -2.30
N ALA A 191 -15.05 15.20 -3.05
CA ALA A 191 -15.47 13.82 -2.86
C ALA A 191 -14.66 13.11 -1.77
N ALA A 192 -15.37 12.34 -0.94
CA ALA A 192 -14.79 11.61 0.18
C ALA A 192 -13.75 10.59 -0.28
N ALA A 193 -12.69 10.43 0.50
CA ALA A 193 -11.67 9.43 0.24
C ALA A 193 -12.28 8.01 0.31
N LEU A 194 -11.90 7.16 -0.63
CA LEU A 194 -12.46 5.81 -0.74
C LEU A 194 -11.49 4.76 -0.18
N PRO A 195 -11.97 3.83 0.67
CA PRO A 195 -11.16 2.73 1.12
C PRO A 195 -11.00 1.68 0.01
N CYS A 196 -9.76 1.21 -0.12
CA CYS A 196 -9.33 0.14 -1.00
C CYS A 196 -8.45 -0.82 -0.19
N LEU A 197 -8.57 -2.11 -0.47
CA LEU A 197 -7.73 -3.12 0.13
C LEU A 197 -6.39 -3.21 -0.60
N TYR A 198 -5.30 -2.86 0.06
CA TYR A 198 -3.96 -3.12 -0.44
C TYR A 198 -3.59 -4.59 -0.26
N VAL A 199 -3.25 -5.28 -1.35
CA VAL A 199 -2.82 -6.67 -1.33
C VAL A 199 -1.30 -6.73 -1.53
N PRO A 200 -0.53 -7.18 -0.53
CA PRO A 200 0.92 -7.23 -0.66
C PRO A 200 1.36 -8.33 -1.64
N PRO A 201 2.51 -8.13 -2.30
CA PRO A 201 3.05 -9.10 -3.25
C PRO A 201 3.69 -10.32 -2.57
N VAL A 202 3.56 -10.46 -1.24
CA VAL A 202 4.09 -11.60 -0.49
C VAL A 202 3.08 -12.76 -0.58
N PRO A 203 3.51 -13.98 -0.91
CA PRO A 203 2.64 -15.16 -0.94
C PRO A 203 1.83 -15.29 0.37
N PRO A 204 0.56 -15.66 0.27
CA PRO A 204 -0.30 -15.70 1.44
C PRO A 204 0.13 -16.85 2.35
N ALA A 205 0.19 -16.58 3.66
CA ALA A 205 0.50 -17.61 4.65
C ALA A 205 -0.72 -18.48 5.00
N CYS A 206 -1.92 -18.01 4.67
CA CYS A 206 -3.20 -18.59 5.04
C CYS A 206 -4.24 -18.39 3.92
N GLY A 207 -5.35 -19.12 3.99
CA GLY A 207 -6.36 -19.19 2.92
C GLY A 207 -7.48 -18.17 3.04
N ALA A 208 -8.47 -18.27 2.15
CA ALA A 208 -9.61 -17.35 2.10
C ALA A 208 -10.42 -17.25 3.41
N ALA A 209 -10.62 -18.38 4.10
CA ALA A 209 -11.35 -18.39 5.38
C ALA A 209 -10.60 -17.64 6.49
N ASP A 210 -9.26 -17.76 6.50
CA ASP A 210 -8.41 -17.09 7.49
C ASP A 210 -8.44 -15.56 7.28
N ASP A 211 -8.55 -15.09 6.03
CA ASP A 211 -8.69 -13.66 5.75
C ASP A 211 -9.93 -13.07 6.45
N LEU A 212 -11.07 -13.76 6.38
CA LEU A 212 -12.33 -13.28 6.98
C LEU A 212 -12.18 -13.13 8.50
N CYS A 213 -11.66 -14.17 9.16
CA CYS A 213 -11.38 -14.17 10.59
C CYS A 213 -10.42 -13.06 10.98
N ALA A 214 -9.32 -12.93 10.23
CA ALA A 214 -8.27 -11.97 10.51
C ALA A 214 -8.76 -10.52 10.30
N PHE A 215 -9.60 -10.24 9.30
CA PHE A 215 -10.17 -8.89 9.12
C PHE A 215 -11.17 -8.55 10.22
N GLY A 216 -11.98 -9.52 10.66
CA GLY A 216 -12.83 -9.36 11.85
C GLY A 216 -12.01 -8.97 13.07
N ALA A 217 -10.92 -9.71 13.33
CA ALA A 217 -10.01 -9.41 14.44
C ALA A 217 -9.28 -8.06 14.31
N ALA A 218 -8.90 -7.67 13.09
CA ALA A 218 -8.14 -6.45 12.84
C ALA A 218 -8.99 -5.18 12.91
N LEU A 219 -10.27 -5.24 12.50
CA LEU A 219 -11.16 -4.08 12.46
C LEU A 219 -11.94 -3.88 13.76
N LEU A 220 -12.20 -4.93 14.54
CA LEU A 220 -12.96 -4.86 15.80
C LEU A 220 -12.39 -3.82 16.80
N PRO A 221 -11.06 -3.69 17.01
CA PRO A 221 -10.50 -2.69 17.92
C PRO A 221 -10.69 -1.24 17.45
N LEU A 222 -11.05 -1.03 16.18
CA LEU A 222 -11.27 0.29 15.61
C LEU A 222 -12.71 0.78 15.74
N LEU A 223 -13.61 -0.03 16.31
CA LEU A 223 -14.99 0.37 16.54
C LEU A 223 -15.04 1.66 17.38
N PRO A 224 -15.74 2.71 16.91
CA PRO A 224 -16.00 3.86 17.75
C PRO A 224 -17.06 3.51 18.81
N PRO A 225 -17.13 4.28 19.92
CA PRO A 225 -18.07 4.00 21.01
C PRO A 225 -19.55 4.00 20.60
N ASP A 226 -19.89 4.74 19.54
CA ASP A 226 -21.22 4.91 18.96
C ASP A 226 -21.46 3.99 17.75
N ALA A 227 -20.59 3.01 17.52
CA ALA A 227 -20.73 2.09 16.39
C ALA A 227 -22.09 1.37 16.42
N PRO A 228 -22.76 1.18 15.26
CA PRO A 228 -23.99 0.41 15.19
C PRO A 228 -23.79 -0.99 15.77
N HIS A 229 -24.73 -1.43 16.61
CA HIS A 229 -24.71 -2.78 17.21
C HIS A 229 -24.53 -3.88 16.16
N ALA A 230 -25.16 -3.71 14.99
CA ALA A 230 -25.03 -4.63 13.87
C ALA A 230 -23.59 -4.73 13.33
N LEU A 231 -22.86 -3.61 13.22
CA LEU A 231 -21.47 -3.62 12.79
C LEU A 231 -20.58 -4.37 13.79
N CYS A 232 -20.80 -4.15 15.09
CA CYS A 232 -20.11 -4.88 16.16
C CYS A 232 -20.39 -6.39 16.09
N ALA A 233 -21.65 -6.77 15.87
CA ALA A 233 -22.07 -8.17 15.74
C ALA A 233 -21.39 -8.86 14.55
N ILE A 234 -21.38 -8.20 13.38
CA ILE A 234 -20.73 -8.72 12.17
C ILE A 234 -19.23 -8.94 12.41
N LEU A 235 -18.50 -7.94 12.91
CA LEU A 235 -17.05 -8.05 13.15
C LEU A 235 -16.72 -9.12 14.20
N THR A 236 -17.55 -9.25 15.24
CA THR A 236 -17.39 -10.28 16.27
C THR A 236 -17.60 -11.68 15.68
N ARG A 237 -18.63 -11.85 14.83
CA ARG A 237 -18.91 -13.11 14.14
C ARG A 237 -17.82 -13.45 13.12
N MET A 238 -17.31 -12.46 12.38
CA MET A 238 -16.15 -12.64 11.50
C MET A 238 -14.96 -13.19 12.27
N ARG A 239 -14.57 -12.53 13.38
CA ARG A 239 -13.45 -12.95 14.23
C ARG A 239 -13.62 -14.38 14.75
N ALA A 240 -14.86 -14.82 15.00
CA ALA A 240 -15.18 -16.16 15.48
C ALA A 240 -15.24 -17.23 14.37
N GLY A 241 -15.00 -16.87 13.10
CA GLY A 241 -15.10 -17.79 11.96
C GLY A 241 -16.54 -18.14 11.57
N GLY A 242 -17.49 -17.25 11.87
CA GLY A 242 -18.92 -17.49 11.68
C GLY A 242 -19.44 -17.27 10.25
N TYR A 243 -18.57 -17.04 9.27
CA TYR A 243 -18.91 -16.86 7.86
C TYR A 243 -18.08 -17.79 6.98
N ALA A 244 -18.72 -18.43 6.00
CA ALA A 244 -18.05 -19.29 5.03
C ALA A 244 -17.48 -18.52 3.84
N SER A 245 -17.98 -17.31 3.57
CA SER A 245 -17.51 -16.49 2.46
C SER A 245 -17.72 -14.98 2.69
N ALA A 246 -16.97 -14.16 1.96
CA ALA A 246 -17.19 -12.71 1.92
C ALA A 246 -18.58 -12.33 1.39
N LEU A 247 -19.25 -13.21 0.63
CA LEU A 247 -20.58 -12.97 0.09
C LEU A 247 -21.65 -12.95 1.18
N GLU A 248 -21.55 -13.85 2.16
CA GLU A 248 -22.47 -13.89 3.30
C GLU A 248 -22.40 -12.59 4.10
N ILE A 249 -21.18 -12.13 4.38
CA ILE A 249 -20.94 -10.86 5.07
C ILE A 249 -21.51 -9.70 4.24
N ARG A 250 -21.25 -9.69 2.93
CA ARG A 250 -21.76 -8.63 2.04
C ARG A 250 -23.28 -8.59 2.00
N HIS A 251 -23.94 -9.74 2.02
CA HIS A 251 -25.39 -9.82 2.09
C HIS A 251 -25.92 -9.24 3.40
N GLU A 252 -25.35 -9.63 4.54
CA GLU A 252 -25.75 -9.12 5.85
C GLU A 252 -25.54 -7.61 5.95
N LEU A 253 -24.42 -7.08 5.42
CA LEU A 253 -24.17 -5.64 5.34
C LEU A 253 -25.22 -4.92 4.48
N ASN A 254 -25.70 -5.50 3.39
CA ASN A 254 -26.72 -4.87 2.54
C ASN A 254 -28.11 -4.80 3.21
N CYS A 255 -28.32 -5.54 4.30
CA CYS A 255 -29.54 -5.48 5.11
C CYS A 255 -29.49 -4.40 6.20
N LEU A 256 -28.36 -3.69 6.33
CA LEU A 256 -28.16 -2.52 7.22
C LEU A 256 -28.29 -1.22 6.45
#